data_AF-A0A0D3L3K7-F1
#
_entry.id   AF-A0A0D3L3K7-F1
#
_cell.length_a   1.000
_cell.length_b   1.000
_cell.length_c   1.000
_cell.angle_alpha   90.00
_cell.angle_beta   90.00
_cell.angle_gamma   90.00
#
_symmetry.space_group_name_H-M   'P 1'
#
loop_
_entity.id
_entity.type
_entity.pdbx_description
1 polymer ?
#
loop_
_entity_poly.entity_id
_entity_poly.type
_entity_poly.pdbx_seq_one_letter_code
_entity_poly.pdbx_strand_id
1 'polypeptide(L)'
;PAEAKESMDKNKMGLKGPLKTPIAAGHPSMNLLLRKTFDLYANVRPCVSIEGYKTPYHDVDIVTIRENTEGEYSGIEHVIVDGVVQSIKLITEEASRRIAEFAFEYARNNHRSNVTAVHKANIMRMSDGLFLQKCREVAENCKDIKFNEMYLDTVCLNMVQDPSQFDVLVMPNLYGDILSDLCAGLIGGLGVTPSGNIGANGVAIFESVHGTAPDIAGTDMANPTALLLSAVMMLRHMGLASHAAKIEA
;
A
#
# COMPACT_ATOMS: atom_id res chain seq x y z
N PRO A 1 -13.98 14.62 -11.66
CA PRO A 1 -15.32 15.11 -12.06
C PRO A 1 -16.25 15.16 -10.85
N ALA A 2 -17.19 16.12 -10.78
CA ALA A 2 -18.11 16.26 -9.65
C ALA A 2 -18.97 15.00 -9.46
N GLU A 3 -19.49 14.44 -10.55
CA GLU A 3 -20.30 13.20 -10.55
C GLU A 3 -19.57 12.00 -9.91
N ALA A 4 -18.27 11.84 -10.20
CA ALA A 4 -17.47 10.78 -9.60
C ALA A 4 -17.28 10.98 -8.09
N LYS A 5 -17.14 12.23 -7.66
CA LYS A 5 -17.05 12.57 -6.24
C LYS A 5 -18.38 12.30 -5.52
N GLU A 6 -19.50 12.75 -6.09
CA GLU A 6 -20.83 12.51 -5.54
C GLU A 6 -21.16 11.02 -5.44
N SER A 7 -20.79 10.23 -6.46
CA SER A 7 -20.94 8.77 -6.44
C SER A 7 -20.14 8.14 -5.30
N MET A 8 -18.86 8.51 -5.14
CA MET A 8 -18.03 8.02 -4.03
C MET A 8 -18.52 8.49 -2.67
N ASP A 9 -18.99 9.73 -2.55
CA ASP A 9 -19.55 10.27 -1.31
C ASP A 9 -20.83 9.54 -0.89
N LYS A 10 -21.63 9.06 -1.86
CA LYS A 10 -22.83 8.25 -1.62
C LYS A 10 -22.52 6.79 -1.31
N ASN A 11 -21.70 6.15 -2.13
CA ASN A 11 -21.48 4.71 -2.08
C ASN A 11 -20.37 4.29 -1.11
N LYS A 12 -19.43 5.20 -0.80
CA LYS A 12 -18.20 4.99 -0.01
C LYS A 12 -17.23 3.94 -0.56
N MET A 13 -17.64 3.15 -1.54
CA MET A 13 -16.86 2.08 -2.14
C MET A 13 -16.57 2.38 -3.61
N GLY A 14 -15.33 2.13 -4.02
CA GLY A 14 -14.91 2.23 -5.41
C GLY A 14 -14.07 1.04 -5.85
N LEU A 15 -14.29 0.57 -7.07
CA LEU A 15 -13.39 -0.32 -7.80
C LEU A 15 -12.92 0.44 -9.03
N LYS A 16 -11.60 0.63 -9.17
CA LYS A 16 -11.05 1.41 -10.30
C LYS A 16 -9.95 0.67 -11.05
N GLY A 17 -9.90 0.89 -12.35
CA GLY A 17 -8.76 0.54 -13.19
C GLY A 17 -7.57 1.49 -13.01
N PRO A 18 -6.46 1.22 -13.72
CA PRO A 18 -5.29 2.08 -13.70
C PRO A 18 -5.58 3.44 -14.36
N LEU A 19 -5.02 4.51 -13.78
CA LEU A 19 -5.13 5.88 -14.30
C LEU A 19 -3.76 6.39 -14.73
N LYS A 20 -3.67 6.92 -15.96
CA LYS A 20 -2.44 7.49 -16.50
C LYS A 20 -2.07 8.77 -15.75
N THR A 21 -0.82 8.89 -15.34
CA THR A 21 -0.26 10.13 -14.76
C THR A 21 0.78 10.70 -15.74
N PRO A 22 0.72 12.00 -16.10
CA PRO A 22 1.77 12.64 -16.90
C PRO A 22 3.11 12.66 -16.16
N ILE A 23 4.23 12.44 -16.86
CA ILE A 23 5.58 12.50 -16.30
C ILE A 23 6.15 13.92 -16.48
N ALA A 24 6.73 14.50 -15.42
CA ALA A 24 7.53 15.73 -15.41
C ALA A 24 6.86 17.05 -15.87
N ALA A 25 5.62 17.04 -16.35
CA ALA A 25 4.82 18.23 -16.62
C ALA A 25 3.31 17.91 -16.63
N GLY A 26 2.48 18.79 -16.09
CA GLY A 26 1.02 18.69 -16.14
C GLY A 26 0.32 18.75 -14.79
N HIS A 27 -0.87 18.15 -14.71
CA HIS A 27 -1.69 18.11 -13.50
C HIS A 27 -1.15 17.08 -12.49
N PRO A 28 -1.37 17.28 -11.19
CA PRO A 28 -1.03 16.30 -10.15
C PRO A 28 -1.65 14.93 -10.45
N SER A 29 -0.99 13.86 -10.01
CA SER A 29 -1.49 12.48 -10.14
C SER A 29 -2.95 12.37 -9.69
N MET A 30 -3.81 11.90 -10.58
CA MET A 30 -5.23 11.68 -10.26
C MET A 30 -5.40 10.64 -9.14
N ASN A 31 -4.50 9.66 -9.04
CA ASN A 31 -4.50 8.70 -7.93
C ASN A 31 -4.22 9.40 -6.60
N LEU A 32 -3.25 10.33 -6.57
CA LEU A 32 -2.96 11.13 -5.38
C LEU A 32 -4.14 12.03 -4.99
N LEU A 33 -4.78 12.66 -5.99
CA LEU A 33 -5.97 13.48 -5.76
C LEU A 33 -7.10 12.68 -5.11
N LEU A 34 -7.39 11.47 -5.61
CA LEU A 34 -8.42 10.59 -5.03
C LEU A 34 -8.10 10.23 -3.57
N ARG A 35 -6.85 9.84 -3.29
CA ARG A 35 -6.40 9.48 -1.94
C ARG A 35 -6.55 10.63 -0.95
N LYS A 36 -6.15 11.85 -1.34
CA LYS A 36 -6.32 13.05 -0.51
C LYS A 36 -7.78 13.46 -0.36
N THR A 37 -8.57 13.42 -1.45
CA THR A 37 -9.98 13.85 -1.44
C THR A 37 -10.84 12.99 -0.52
N PHE A 38 -10.54 11.69 -0.45
CA PHE A 38 -11.30 10.72 0.34
C PHE A 38 -10.56 10.24 1.61
N ASP A 39 -9.45 10.90 1.98
CA ASP A 39 -8.57 10.54 3.10
C ASP A 39 -8.28 9.02 3.20
N LEU A 40 -7.87 8.43 2.06
CA LEU A 40 -7.56 7.01 1.94
C LEU A 40 -6.14 6.74 2.44
N TYR A 41 -5.97 6.79 3.75
CA TYR A 41 -4.68 6.85 4.43
C TYR A 41 -3.88 5.54 4.46
N ALA A 42 -4.53 4.38 4.32
CA ALA A 42 -3.88 3.09 4.32
C ALA A 42 -3.94 2.43 2.94
N ASN A 43 -2.80 2.16 2.32
CA ASN A 43 -2.72 1.33 1.12
C ASN A 43 -2.30 -0.09 1.52
N VAL A 44 -3.20 -1.04 1.34
CA VAL A 44 -3.02 -2.46 1.67
C VAL A 44 -2.73 -3.24 0.39
N ARG A 45 -1.59 -3.93 0.35
CA ARG A 45 -1.18 -4.76 -0.78
C ARG A 45 -0.74 -6.14 -0.28
N PRO A 46 -1.62 -7.15 -0.32
CA PRO A 46 -1.23 -8.53 -0.10
C PRO A 46 -0.47 -9.07 -1.31
N CYS A 47 0.63 -9.77 -1.06
CA CYS A 47 1.45 -10.46 -2.03
C CYS A 47 1.52 -11.93 -1.64
N VAL A 48 0.69 -12.75 -2.29
CA VAL A 48 0.57 -14.18 -2.04
C VAL A 48 1.01 -14.94 -3.29
N SER A 49 1.80 -15.99 -3.12
CA SER A 49 2.21 -16.86 -4.22
C SER A 49 0.98 -17.46 -4.90
N ILE A 50 0.95 -17.36 -6.23
CA ILE A 50 -0.19 -17.84 -7.03
C ILE A 50 0.01 -19.32 -7.36
N GLU A 51 -0.95 -20.16 -6.97
CA GLU A 51 -0.93 -21.58 -7.31
C GLU A 51 -0.87 -21.76 -8.84
N GLY A 52 0.00 -22.65 -9.30
CA GLY A 52 0.20 -22.92 -10.73
C GLY A 52 1.12 -21.92 -11.45
N TYR A 53 1.50 -20.80 -10.85
CA TYR A 53 2.46 -19.84 -11.43
C TYR A 53 3.81 -19.90 -10.71
N LYS A 54 4.78 -20.62 -11.30
CA LYS A 54 6.11 -20.78 -10.68
C LYS A 54 6.95 -19.52 -10.80
N THR A 55 7.46 -19.05 -9.67
CA THR A 55 8.56 -18.08 -9.57
C THR A 55 9.77 -18.72 -8.90
N PRO A 56 10.93 -18.03 -8.81
CA PRO A 56 12.06 -18.50 -8.00
C PRO A 56 11.75 -18.57 -6.49
N TYR A 57 10.63 -18.01 -6.05
CA TYR A 57 10.19 -17.97 -4.66
C TYR A 57 8.97 -18.88 -4.48
N HIS A 58 8.80 -19.42 -3.28
CA HIS A 58 7.70 -20.31 -2.93
C HIS A 58 7.06 -19.83 -1.63
N ASP A 59 5.76 -20.07 -1.48
CA ASP A 59 4.99 -19.82 -0.25
C ASP A 59 5.13 -18.39 0.31
N VAL A 60 5.35 -17.40 -0.57
CA VAL A 60 5.29 -15.98 -0.22
C VAL A 60 3.86 -15.65 0.21
N ASP A 61 3.70 -15.09 1.41
CA ASP A 61 2.44 -14.56 1.92
C ASP A 61 2.71 -13.34 2.83
N ILE A 62 2.83 -12.18 2.21
CA ILE A 62 3.24 -10.94 2.86
C ILE A 62 2.18 -9.88 2.61
N VAL A 63 1.88 -9.06 3.61
CA VAL A 63 1.00 -7.90 3.45
C VAL A 63 1.77 -6.63 3.75
N THR A 64 1.85 -5.72 2.78
CA THR A 64 2.37 -4.38 3.02
C THR A 64 1.22 -3.41 3.30
N ILE A 65 1.38 -2.63 4.37
CA ILE A 65 0.49 -1.55 4.80
C ILE A 65 1.29 -0.25 4.71
N ARG A 66 0.97 0.52 3.68
CA ARG A 66 1.66 1.75 3.32
C ARG A 66 0.84 2.95 3.78
N GLU A 67 1.47 3.88 4.50
CA GLU A 67 0.94 5.22 4.71
C GLU A 67 0.78 5.91 3.34
N ASN A 68 -0.38 6.50 3.06
CA ASN A 68 -0.79 6.84 1.70
C ASN A 68 -1.16 8.33 1.50
N THR A 69 -0.91 9.19 2.50
CA THR A 69 -1.30 10.60 2.51
C THR A 69 -0.15 11.60 2.70
N GLU A 70 0.97 11.18 3.31
CA GLU A 70 2.12 12.05 3.60
C GLU A 70 3.45 11.41 3.16
N GLY A 71 4.55 11.68 3.85
CA GLY A 71 5.89 11.24 3.52
C GLY A 71 6.53 12.08 2.41
N GLU A 72 7.33 11.40 1.58
CA GLU A 72 8.00 11.95 0.41
C GLU A 72 7.01 12.34 -0.71
N TYR A 73 5.77 11.87 -0.60
CA TYR A 73 4.67 12.13 -1.53
C TYR A 73 3.87 13.40 -1.21
N SER A 74 4.37 14.23 -0.28
CA SER A 74 3.77 15.53 0.06
C SER A 74 3.63 16.44 -1.17
N GLY A 75 4.55 16.32 -2.14
CA GLY A 75 4.64 17.15 -3.35
C GLY A 75 5.19 18.55 -3.07
N ILE A 76 5.83 18.76 -1.92
CA ILE A 76 6.37 20.05 -1.53
C ILE A 76 7.83 20.15 -2.00
N GLU A 77 8.02 20.83 -3.12
CA GLU A 77 9.32 21.00 -3.75
C GLU A 77 9.54 22.47 -4.15
N HIS A 78 10.78 22.94 -4.04
CA HIS A 78 11.15 24.29 -4.48
C HIS A 78 12.64 24.38 -4.85
N VAL A 79 12.95 25.32 -5.73
CA VAL A 79 14.33 25.69 -6.08
C VAL A 79 14.81 26.70 -5.04
N ILE A 80 15.87 26.37 -4.29
CA ILE A 80 16.46 27.28 -3.30
C ILE A 80 17.26 28.37 -4.02
N VAL A 81 18.14 27.93 -4.93
CA VAL A 81 18.94 28.74 -5.85
C VAL A 81 19.12 27.95 -7.15
N ASP A 82 19.60 28.58 -8.21
CA ASP A 82 19.82 27.91 -9.49
C ASP A 82 20.67 26.62 -9.31
N GLY A 83 20.15 25.51 -9.84
CA GLY A 83 20.75 24.18 -9.68
C GLY A 83 20.55 23.47 -8.32
N VAL A 84 19.85 24.08 -7.35
CA VAL A 84 19.61 23.48 -6.01
C VAL A 84 18.12 23.34 -5.73
N VAL A 85 17.65 22.10 -5.63
CA VAL A 85 16.24 21.76 -5.37
C VAL A 85 16.10 21.11 -4.00
N GLN A 86 15.06 21.51 -3.26
CA GLN A 86 14.63 20.87 -2.03
C GLN A 86 13.30 20.16 -2.22
N SER A 87 13.22 18.94 -1.71
CA SER A 87 11.97 18.19 -1.52
C SER A 87 11.75 17.97 -0.03
N ILE A 88 10.54 18.22 0.45
CA ILE A 88 10.20 18.16 1.89
C ILE A 88 9.38 16.90 2.18
N LYS A 89 10.00 15.95 2.88
CA LYS A 89 9.32 14.83 3.51
C LYS A 89 8.59 15.29 4.77
N LEU A 90 7.27 15.08 4.82
CA LEU A 90 6.46 15.36 6.00
C LEU A 90 6.05 14.05 6.67
N ILE A 91 6.29 13.93 7.97
CA ILE A 91 5.75 12.85 8.80
C ILE A 91 5.04 13.50 9.98
N THR A 92 3.80 13.11 10.22
CA THR A 92 2.98 13.64 11.31
C THR A 92 2.65 12.56 12.32
N GLU A 93 2.41 13.01 13.56
CA GLU A 93 2.04 12.12 14.65
C GLU A 93 0.72 11.38 14.36
N GLU A 94 -0.28 12.11 13.88
CA GLU A 94 -1.62 11.59 13.62
C GLU A 94 -1.61 10.52 12.53
N ALA A 95 -0.96 10.80 11.39
CA ALA A 95 -0.87 9.84 10.29
C ALA A 95 -0.05 8.60 10.68
N SER A 96 1.04 8.77 11.41
CA SER A 96 1.87 7.66 11.90
C SER A 96 1.13 6.77 12.90
N ARG A 97 0.36 7.37 13.82
CA ARG A 97 -0.46 6.62 14.78
C ARG A 97 -1.57 5.84 14.09
N ARG A 98 -2.37 6.49 13.22
CA ARG A 98 -3.50 5.84 12.55
C ARG A 98 -3.09 4.68 11.64
N ILE A 99 -1.96 4.80 10.92
CA ILE A 99 -1.48 3.71 10.06
C ILE A 99 -0.94 2.54 10.87
N ALA A 100 -0.32 2.80 12.02
CA ALA A 100 0.11 1.76 12.95
C ALA A 100 -1.09 1.04 13.56
N GLU A 101 -2.09 1.77 14.08
CA GLU A 101 -3.34 1.20 14.61
C GLU A 101 -4.02 0.32 13.57
N PHE A 102 -4.16 0.83 12.33
CA PHE A 102 -4.69 0.07 11.21
C PHE A 102 -3.90 -1.22 10.95
N ALA A 103 -2.57 -1.18 11.02
CA ALA A 103 -1.75 -2.36 10.76
C ALA A 103 -1.94 -3.46 11.81
N PHE A 104 -2.02 -3.10 13.09
CA PHE A 104 -2.30 -4.04 14.17
C PHE A 104 -3.73 -4.60 14.09
N GLU A 105 -4.72 -3.75 13.79
CA GLU A 105 -6.10 -4.18 13.59
C GLU A 105 -6.22 -5.12 12.38
N TYR A 106 -5.58 -4.79 11.25
CA TYR A 106 -5.52 -5.64 10.08
C TYR A 106 -4.91 -7.00 10.42
N ALA A 107 -3.79 -7.02 11.15
CA ALA A 107 -3.14 -8.25 11.56
C ALA A 107 -4.10 -9.14 12.38
N ARG A 108 -4.79 -8.57 13.37
CA ARG A 108 -5.76 -9.28 14.21
C ARG A 108 -6.94 -9.83 13.39
N ASN A 109 -7.54 -9.00 12.54
CA ASN A 109 -8.71 -9.36 11.75
C ASN A 109 -8.42 -10.38 10.65
N ASN A 110 -7.15 -10.52 10.25
CA ASN A 110 -6.70 -11.46 9.21
C ASN A 110 -5.83 -12.59 9.79
N HIS A 111 -5.91 -12.82 11.11
CA HIS A 111 -5.20 -13.91 11.80
C HIS A 111 -3.68 -13.94 11.55
N ARG A 112 -3.08 -12.76 11.40
CA ARG A 112 -1.64 -12.58 11.32
C ARG A 112 -1.05 -12.50 12.72
N SER A 113 0.23 -12.82 12.82
CA SER A 113 0.92 -12.96 14.12
C SER A 113 1.93 -11.85 14.37
N ASN A 114 2.37 -11.17 13.32
CA ASN A 114 3.54 -10.31 13.38
C ASN A 114 3.38 -9.04 12.54
N VAL A 115 3.69 -7.89 13.13
CA VAL A 115 3.77 -6.57 12.47
C VAL A 115 5.19 -6.06 12.59
N THR A 116 5.79 -5.71 11.45
CA THR A 116 7.13 -5.13 11.39
C THR A 116 7.06 -3.69 10.88
N ALA A 117 7.51 -2.73 11.68
CA ALA A 117 7.67 -1.34 11.25
C ALA A 117 8.95 -1.18 10.43
N VAL A 118 8.82 -0.75 9.17
CA VAL A 118 9.97 -0.51 8.28
C VAL A 118 10.33 0.97 8.27
N HIS A 119 11.61 1.28 8.55
CA HIS A 119 12.05 2.66 8.73
C HIS A 119 13.52 2.87 8.31
N LYS A 120 13.98 4.12 8.33
CA LYS A 120 15.39 4.51 8.17
C LYS A 120 15.80 5.57 9.19
N ALA A 121 15.32 5.40 10.43
CA ALA A 121 15.52 6.34 11.54
C ALA A 121 17.00 6.52 11.97
N ASN A 122 17.91 5.65 11.51
CA ASN A 122 19.36 5.85 11.68
C ASN A 122 19.89 7.06 10.89
N ILE A 123 19.26 7.38 9.74
CA ILE A 123 19.58 8.56 8.92
C ILE A 123 18.54 9.66 9.16
N MET A 124 17.26 9.32 9.03
CA MET A 124 16.12 10.23 9.20
C MET A 124 15.65 10.25 10.66
N ARG A 125 16.52 10.75 11.53
CA ARG A 125 16.33 10.69 13.00
C ARG A 125 15.03 11.30 13.51
N MET A 126 14.53 12.36 12.88
CA MET A 126 13.33 13.06 13.33
C MET A 126 12.05 12.54 12.66
N SER A 127 12.03 12.45 11.32
CA SER A 127 10.85 12.03 10.57
C SER A 127 10.54 10.55 10.80
N ASP A 128 11.46 9.66 10.44
CA ASP A 128 11.27 8.22 10.66
C ASP A 128 11.33 7.85 12.15
N GLY A 129 12.05 8.65 12.95
CA GLY A 129 12.02 8.52 14.41
C GLY A 129 10.62 8.73 14.99
N LEU A 130 9.90 9.75 14.54
CA LEU A 130 8.50 10.00 14.94
C LEU A 130 7.58 8.86 14.50
N PHE A 131 7.68 8.41 13.25
CA PHE A 131 6.90 7.27 12.76
C PHE A 131 7.11 6.02 13.62
N LEU A 132 8.39 5.68 13.89
CA LEU A 132 8.76 4.52 14.68
C LEU A 132 8.28 4.64 16.14
N GLN A 133 8.40 5.83 16.73
CA GLN A 133 7.89 6.09 18.07
C GLN A 133 6.38 5.82 18.15
N LYS A 134 5.58 6.30 17.18
CA LYS A 134 4.14 6.05 17.18
C LYS A 134 3.79 4.58 16.97
N CYS A 135 4.56 3.85 16.15
CA CYS A 135 4.41 2.41 16.03
C CYS A 135 4.66 1.68 17.36
N ARG A 136 5.69 2.07 18.11
CA ARG A 136 5.99 1.51 19.45
C ARG A 136 4.87 1.77 20.45
N GLU A 137 4.37 3.00 20.51
CA GLU A 137 3.26 3.37 21.40
C GLU A 137 1.98 2.55 21.11
N VAL A 138 1.67 2.29 19.83
CA VAL A 138 0.53 1.42 19.47
C VAL A 138 0.81 -0.04 19.84
N ALA A 139 2.04 -0.52 19.62
CA ALA A 139 2.46 -1.87 20.00
C ALA A 139 2.41 -2.11 21.52
N GLU A 140 2.55 -1.06 22.34
CA GLU A 140 2.36 -1.15 23.78
C GLU A 140 0.94 -1.56 24.17
N ASN A 141 -0.05 -1.17 23.37
CA ASN A 141 -1.46 -1.47 23.60
C ASN A 141 -1.94 -2.75 22.87
N CYS A 142 -1.14 -3.32 21.98
CA CYS A 142 -1.49 -4.50 21.17
C CYS A 142 -0.55 -5.69 21.44
N LYS A 143 -0.61 -6.26 22.65
CA LYS A 143 0.31 -7.34 23.09
C LYS A 143 0.04 -8.71 22.46
N ASP A 144 -1.08 -8.87 21.78
CA ASP A 144 -1.49 -10.09 21.08
C ASP A 144 -0.75 -10.29 19.73
N ILE A 145 -0.14 -9.24 19.19
CA ILE A 145 0.61 -9.26 17.93
C ILE A 145 2.08 -8.97 18.23
N LYS A 146 2.98 -9.81 17.69
CA LYS A 146 4.43 -9.57 17.81
C LYS A 146 4.80 -8.30 17.03
N PHE A 147 5.61 -7.44 17.62
CA PHE A 147 6.11 -6.23 16.98
C PHE A 147 7.62 -6.32 16.75
N ASN A 148 8.06 -6.05 15.52
CA ASN A 148 9.48 -5.85 15.18
C ASN A 148 9.71 -4.51 14.48
N GLU A 149 10.98 -4.16 14.38
CA GLU A 149 11.45 -2.96 13.70
C GLU A 149 12.62 -3.35 12.81
N MET A 150 12.62 -2.89 11.56
CA MET A 150 13.70 -3.21 10.63
C MET A 150 14.02 -2.02 9.74
N TYR A 151 15.30 -1.89 9.39
CA TYR A 151 15.73 -0.89 8.43
C TYR A 151 15.29 -1.27 7.00
N LEU A 152 14.88 -0.27 6.21
CA LEU A 152 14.42 -0.46 4.82
C LEU A 152 15.36 -1.32 3.98
N ASP A 153 16.66 -1.03 4.01
CA ASP A 153 17.69 -1.77 3.27
C ASP A 153 17.84 -3.22 3.75
N THR A 154 17.78 -3.44 5.06
CA THR A 154 17.77 -4.80 5.63
C THR A 154 16.53 -5.57 5.19
N VAL A 155 15.35 -4.94 5.16
CA VAL A 155 14.14 -5.56 4.64
C VAL A 155 14.29 -5.92 3.17
N CYS A 156 14.76 -4.99 2.32
CA CYS A 156 14.99 -5.28 0.90
C CYS A 156 15.93 -6.47 0.68
N LEU A 157 17.05 -6.52 1.42
CA LEU A 157 18.03 -7.60 1.32
C LEU A 157 17.43 -8.95 1.77
N ASN A 158 16.81 -8.96 2.95
CA ASN A 158 16.25 -10.18 3.53
C ASN A 158 15.06 -10.70 2.72
N MET A 159 14.24 -9.80 2.15
CA MET A 159 13.06 -10.14 1.37
C MET A 159 13.41 -10.93 0.11
N VAL A 160 14.49 -10.54 -0.59
CA VAL A 160 14.94 -11.26 -1.79
C VAL A 160 15.70 -12.54 -1.47
N GLN A 161 16.16 -12.71 -0.22
CA GLN A 161 16.84 -13.93 0.24
C GLN A 161 15.85 -14.97 0.75
N ASP A 162 14.94 -14.56 1.63
CA ASP A 162 13.92 -15.40 2.24
C ASP A 162 12.70 -14.56 2.62
N PRO A 163 11.69 -14.46 1.73
CA PRO A 163 10.47 -13.71 2.02
C PRO A 163 9.59 -14.33 3.11
N SER A 164 9.77 -15.62 3.45
CA SER A 164 8.91 -16.34 4.41
C SER A 164 9.02 -15.82 5.85
N GLN A 165 10.06 -15.02 6.14
CA GLN A 165 10.25 -14.41 7.46
C GLN A 165 9.31 -13.22 7.74
N PHE A 166 8.62 -12.71 6.72
CA PHE A 166 7.75 -11.53 6.82
C PHE A 166 6.27 -11.92 6.84
N ASP A 167 5.48 -11.10 7.55
CA ASP A 167 4.03 -11.26 7.68
C ASP A 167 3.37 -9.92 7.30
N VAL A 168 3.04 -9.06 8.27
CA VAL A 168 2.57 -7.69 8.00
C VAL A 168 3.72 -6.69 8.13
N LEU A 169 3.89 -5.84 7.12
CA LEU A 169 4.86 -4.75 7.11
C LEU A 169 4.14 -3.40 7.10
N VAL A 170 4.42 -2.53 8.07
CA VAL A 170 3.85 -1.17 8.13
C VAL A 170 4.95 -0.13 7.91
N MET A 171 4.70 0.88 7.08
CA MET A 171 5.75 1.83 6.68
C MET A 171 5.26 3.16 6.10
N PRO A 172 6.10 4.21 6.10
CA PRO A 172 5.86 5.46 5.38
C PRO A 172 5.73 5.28 3.86
N ASN A 173 5.23 6.33 3.22
CA ASN A 173 4.71 6.30 1.85
C ASN A 173 5.70 5.78 0.80
N LEU A 174 6.90 6.34 0.68
CA LEU A 174 7.87 5.90 -0.33
C LEU A 174 8.38 4.48 -0.11
N TYR A 175 8.53 4.07 1.14
CA TYR A 175 9.02 2.72 1.45
C TYR A 175 7.98 1.68 1.06
N GLY A 176 6.70 2.00 1.32
CA GLY A 176 5.58 1.16 0.92
C GLY A 176 5.47 1.02 -0.58
N ASP A 177 5.73 2.09 -1.33
CA ASP A 177 5.78 2.05 -2.79
C ASP A 177 6.83 1.06 -3.29
N ILE A 178 8.07 1.22 -2.83
CA ILE A 178 9.21 0.41 -3.26
C ILE A 178 9.03 -1.07 -2.83
N LEU A 179 8.72 -1.30 -1.56
CA LEU A 179 8.66 -2.66 -1.02
C LEU A 179 7.47 -3.45 -1.56
N SER A 180 6.32 -2.81 -1.79
CA SER A 180 5.18 -3.53 -2.34
C SER A 180 5.37 -3.93 -3.81
N ASP A 181 6.05 -3.12 -4.61
CA ASP A 181 6.43 -3.47 -5.98
C ASP A 181 7.53 -4.56 -5.99
N LEU A 182 8.46 -4.53 -5.03
CA LEU A 182 9.41 -5.62 -4.81
C LEU A 182 8.67 -6.93 -4.49
N CYS A 183 7.74 -6.92 -3.54
CA CYS A 183 6.94 -8.10 -3.18
C CYS A 183 6.12 -8.63 -4.36
N ALA A 184 5.56 -7.73 -5.20
CA ALA A 184 4.87 -8.13 -6.42
C ALA A 184 5.79 -8.95 -7.34
N GLY A 185 7.06 -8.54 -7.50
CA GLY A 185 8.06 -9.29 -8.27
C GLY A 185 8.30 -10.72 -7.78
N LEU A 186 8.14 -10.98 -6.48
CA LEU A 186 8.33 -12.31 -5.89
C LEU A 186 7.24 -13.30 -6.30
N ILE A 187 6.01 -12.80 -6.53
CA ILE A 187 4.81 -13.62 -6.80
C ILE A 187 4.40 -13.65 -8.28
N GLY A 188 5.14 -12.97 -9.16
CA GLY A 188 4.91 -13.00 -10.61
C GLY A 188 4.70 -11.65 -11.28
N GLY A 189 4.79 -10.56 -10.52
CA GLY A 189 4.78 -9.18 -11.00
C GLY A 189 3.44 -8.47 -10.81
N LEU A 190 3.38 -7.22 -11.26
CA LEU A 190 2.27 -6.30 -11.00
C LEU A 190 0.91 -6.75 -11.57
N GLY A 191 0.92 -7.66 -12.56
CA GLY A 191 -0.30 -8.19 -13.20
C GLY A 191 -1.15 -9.10 -12.31
N VAL A 192 -0.58 -9.57 -11.18
CA VAL A 192 -1.28 -10.44 -10.22
C VAL A 192 -1.43 -9.81 -8.83
N THR A 193 -0.99 -8.56 -8.65
CA THR A 193 -0.97 -7.91 -7.33
C THR A 193 -2.18 -6.99 -7.13
N PRO A 194 -3.09 -7.31 -6.20
CA PRO A 194 -4.22 -6.45 -5.87
C PRO A 194 -3.83 -5.35 -4.88
N SER A 195 -4.72 -4.36 -4.72
CA SER A 195 -4.57 -3.35 -3.68
C SER A 195 -5.89 -2.74 -3.23
N GLY A 196 -5.94 -2.32 -1.97
CA GLY A 196 -7.03 -1.55 -1.38
C GLY A 196 -6.51 -0.28 -0.72
N ASN A 197 -7.07 0.87 -1.08
CA ASN A 197 -6.85 2.15 -0.40
C ASN A 197 -8.01 2.35 0.58
N ILE A 198 -7.73 2.29 1.86
CA ILE A 198 -8.71 2.35 2.94
C ILE A 198 -8.59 3.71 3.62
N GLY A 199 -9.74 4.36 3.79
CA GLY A 199 -9.89 5.60 4.54
C GLY A 199 -10.73 5.43 5.79
N ALA A 200 -10.94 6.53 6.51
CA ALA A 200 -11.84 6.56 7.65
C ALA A 200 -13.31 6.37 7.23
N ASN A 201 -14.18 6.01 8.19
CA ASN A 201 -15.64 5.96 8.01
C ASN A 201 -16.13 5.05 6.87
N GLY A 202 -15.42 3.95 6.60
CA GLY A 202 -15.80 2.94 5.62
C GLY A 202 -15.61 3.37 4.16
N VAL A 203 -14.84 4.44 3.91
CA VAL A 203 -14.48 4.82 2.54
C VAL A 203 -13.32 3.96 2.06
N ALA A 204 -13.47 3.30 0.91
CA ALA A 204 -12.42 2.47 0.34
C ALA A 204 -12.44 2.46 -1.19
N ILE A 205 -11.24 2.46 -1.79
CA ILE A 205 -11.05 2.30 -3.23
C ILE A 205 -10.09 1.14 -3.49
N PHE A 206 -10.58 0.13 -4.20
CA PHE A 206 -9.82 -1.04 -4.63
C PHE A 206 -9.32 -0.84 -6.06
N GLU A 207 -8.05 -1.16 -6.30
CA GLU A 207 -7.38 -0.92 -7.58
C GLU A 207 -6.32 -2.00 -7.86
N SER A 208 -6.02 -2.24 -9.13
CA SER A 208 -4.82 -2.99 -9.52
C SER A 208 -3.56 -2.14 -9.28
N VAL A 209 -2.44 -2.76 -8.92
CA VAL A 209 -1.17 -2.03 -8.74
C VAL A 209 -0.54 -1.60 -10.08
N HIS A 210 -0.71 -2.41 -11.13
CA HIS A 210 -0.11 -2.13 -12.44
C HIS A 210 -0.61 -0.81 -13.08
N GLY A 211 0.20 -0.27 -13.99
CA GLY A 211 -0.14 0.92 -14.77
C GLY A 211 -1.13 0.65 -15.91
N THR A 212 -1.30 1.64 -16.77
CA THR A 212 -2.27 1.62 -17.89
C THR A 212 -1.90 0.73 -19.07
N ALA A 213 -0.67 0.19 -19.12
CA ALA A 213 -0.17 -0.70 -20.17
C ALA A 213 -0.60 -0.30 -21.61
N PRO A 214 -0.23 0.91 -22.08
CA PRO A 214 -0.76 1.46 -23.35
C PRO A 214 -0.34 0.65 -24.59
N ASP A 215 0.74 -0.11 -24.50
CA ASP A 215 1.29 -0.99 -25.52
C ASP A 215 0.39 -2.21 -25.83
N ILE A 216 -0.45 -2.63 -24.89
CA ILE A 216 -1.38 -3.77 -25.06
C ILE A 216 -2.86 -3.34 -24.96
N ALA A 217 -3.14 -2.04 -24.91
CA ALA A 217 -4.51 -1.54 -24.82
C ALA A 217 -5.29 -1.87 -26.10
N GLY A 218 -6.44 -2.55 -25.95
CA GLY A 218 -7.30 -2.94 -27.08
C GLY A 218 -6.87 -4.21 -27.83
N THR A 219 -5.83 -4.91 -27.37
CA THR A 219 -5.34 -6.15 -28.01
C THR A 219 -5.88 -7.43 -27.37
N ASP A 220 -6.71 -7.33 -26.33
CA ASP A 220 -7.26 -8.45 -25.55
C ASP A 220 -6.18 -9.37 -24.93
N MET A 221 -5.02 -8.79 -24.56
CA MET A 221 -3.89 -9.51 -23.94
C MET A 221 -3.68 -9.19 -22.45
N ALA A 222 -4.47 -8.27 -21.88
CA ALA A 222 -4.29 -7.84 -20.50
C ALA A 222 -4.62 -8.96 -19.52
N ASN A 223 -3.77 -9.17 -18.51
CA ASN A 223 -4.06 -10.09 -17.41
C ASN A 223 -5.04 -9.42 -16.41
N PRO A 224 -6.29 -9.92 -16.24
CA PRO A 224 -7.26 -9.30 -15.35
C PRO A 224 -7.08 -9.67 -13.87
N THR A 225 -6.16 -10.60 -13.52
CA THR A 225 -6.03 -11.17 -12.18
C THR A 225 -5.89 -10.12 -11.10
N ALA A 226 -5.01 -9.11 -11.26
CA ALA A 226 -4.85 -8.06 -10.26
C ALA A 226 -6.16 -7.32 -9.93
N LEU A 227 -6.94 -6.93 -10.95
CA LEU A 227 -8.19 -6.19 -10.72
C LEU A 227 -9.29 -7.10 -10.14
N LEU A 228 -9.34 -8.36 -10.58
CA LEU A 228 -10.26 -9.35 -10.02
C LEU A 228 -9.97 -9.60 -8.53
N LEU A 229 -8.71 -9.79 -8.15
CA LEU A 229 -8.31 -9.94 -6.76
C LEU A 229 -8.58 -8.67 -5.93
N SER A 230 -8.45 -7.48 -6.52
CA SER A 230 -8.88 -6.23 -5.87
C SER A 230 -10.40 -6.19 -5.66
N ALA A 231 -11.20 -6.73 -6.58
CA ALA A 231 -12.64 -6.88 -6.38
C ALA A 231 -12.97 -7.92 -5.29
N VAL A 232 -12.18 -9.00 -5.17
CA VAL A 232 -12.29 -9.96 -4.04
C VAL A 232 -12.00 -9.26 -2.72
N MET A 233 -10.95 -8.44 -2.63
CA MET A 233 -10.66 -7.62 -1.45
C MET A 233 -11.82 -6.68 -1.12
N MET A 234 -12.42 -6.04 -2.13
CA MET A 234 -13.60 -5.18 -1.96
C MET A 234 -14.78 -5.94 -1.35
N LEU A 235 -15.09 -7.13 -1.88
CA LEU A 235 -16.18 -7.97 -1.37
C LEU A 235 -15.95 -8.38 0.09
N ARG A 236 -14.71 -8.74 0.45
CA ARG A 236 -14.35 -9.02 1.86
C ARG A 236 -14.58 -7.81 2.75
N HIS A 237 -14.16 -6.62 2.30
CA HIS A 237 -14.36 -5.37 3.03
C HIS A 237 -15.84 -5.03 3.23
N MET A 238 -16.71 -5.39 2.27
CA MET A 238 -18.17 -5.22 2.38
C MET A 238 -18.87 -6.29 3.23
N GLY A 239 -18.13 -7.25 3.80
CA GLY A 239 -18.71 -8.39 4.53
C GLY A 239 -19.29 -9.49 3.64
N LEU A 240 -19.04 -9.46 2.33
CA LEU A 240 -19.53 -10.43 1.34
C LEU A 240 -18.55 -11.60 1.15
N ALA A 241 -18.06 -12.16 2.26
CA ALA A 241 -16.99 -13.17 2.25
C ALA A 241 -17.30 -14.41 1.40
N SER A 242 -18.56 -14.86 1.36
CA SER A 242 -18.98 -16.01 0.55
C SER A 242 -18.89 -15.77 -0.96
N HIS A 243 -19.08 -14.52 -1.40
CA HIS A 243 -18.93 -14.14 -2.81
C HIS A 243 -17.46 -14.00 -3.17
N ALA A 244 -16.67 -13.38 -2.29
CA ALA A 244 -15.23 -13.27 -2.43
C ALA A 244 -14.58 -14.65 -2.60
N ALA A 245 -14.90 -15.61 -1.73
CA ALA A 245 -14.35 -16.96 -1.78
C ALA A 245 -14.72 -17.73 -3.06
N LYS A 246 -15.92 -17.49 -3.62
CA LYS A 246 -16.34 -18.12 -4.89
C LYS A 246 -15.59 -17.60 -6.11
N ILE A 247 -15.13 -16.34 -6.07
CA ILE A 247 -14.39 -15.72 -7.19
C ILE A 247 -12.91 -16.06 -7.11
N GLU A 248 -12.38 -16.21 -5.88
CA GLU A 248 -10.97 -16.53 -5.66
C GLU A 248 -10.62 -18.02 -5.85
N ALA A 249 -11.58 -18.92 -5.61
CA ALA A 249 -11.44 -20.37 -5.81
C ALA A 249 -11.43 -20.76 -7.29
#